data_AF-A0A925BGP6-F1
#
_entry.id   AF-A0A925BGP6-F1
#
_cell.length_a   1.000
_cell.length_b   1.000
_cell.length_c   1.000
_cell.angle_alpha   90.00
_cell.angle_beta   90.00
_cell.angle_gamma   90.00
#
_symmetry.space_group_name_H-M   'P 1'
#
loop_
_entity.id
_entity.type
_entity.pdbx_description
1 polymer ?
#
loop_
_entity_poly.entity_id
_entity_poly.type
_entity_poly.pdbx_seq_one_letter_code
_entity_poly.pdbx_strand_id
1 'polypeptide(L)'
;MRKIFLPVTAFLLGLAIVWYGLRMRDEDETTQDPLTDINGIGPVFEEALNAIGIRSFRQLGRQSPESLAQRLGASVNISADRIRSGQWIEQARARAGA
;
A
#
# COMPACT_ATOMS: atom_id res chain seq x y z
N MET A 1 20.87 9.62 -13.94
CA MET A 1 20.60 11.08 -13.95
C MET A 1 19.18 11.34 -14.44
N ARG A 2 18.21 11.46 -13.53
CA ARG A 2 16.81 11.72 -13.87
C ARG A 2 16.57 13.22 -13.76
N LYS A 3 16.51 13.91 -14.90
CA LYS A 3 16.32 15.37 -14.96
C LYS A 3 14.91 15.70 -14.50
N ILE A 4 14.79 16.19 -13.27
CA ILE A 4 13.61 16.91 -12.78
C ILE A 4 13.51 18.20 -13.61
N PHE A 5 12.59 18.22 -14.57
CA PHE A 5 12.24 19.43 -15.32
C PHE A 5 11.15 20.15 -14.52
N LEU A 6 11.58 21.06 -13.64
CA LEU A 6 10.69 21.99 -12.94
C LEU A 6 10.32 23.13 -13.91
N PRO A 7 9.04 23.39 -14.20
CA PRO A 7 8.67 24.65 -14.82
C PRO A 7 8.70 25.74 -13.74
N VAL A 8 9.48 26.79 -14.02
CA VAL A 8 9.66 28.00 -13.22
C VAL A 8 8.36 28.82 -13.20
N THR A 9 7.28 28.35 -12.57
CA THR A 9 6.04 29.13 -12.34
C THR A 9 5.08 28.38 -11.40
N ALA A 10 5.49 28.10 -10.15
CA ALA A 10 4.52 27.87 -9.08
C ALA A 10 4.03 29.24 -8.58
N PHE A 11 3.23 29.92 -9.40
CA PHE A 11 2.74 31.28 -9.11
C PHE A 11 1.45 31.20 -8.26
N LEU A 12 1.50 31.83 -7.07
CA LEU A 12 0.40 32.07 -6.12
C LEU A 12 -0.21 30.82 -5.45
N LEU A 13 0.36 30.46 -4.28
CA LEU A 13 -0.11 29.67 -3.10
C LEU A 13 -1.29 28.65 -3.19
N GLY A 14 -2.26 28.78 -4.09
CA GLY A 14 -3.41 27.86 -4.25
C GLY A 14 -3.09 26.57 -5.01
N LEU A 15 -2.19 26.59 -6.01
CA LEU A 15 -1.84 25.39 -6.79
C LEU A 15 -0.75 24.53 -6.14
N ALA A 16 0.05 25.09 -5.24
CA ALA A 16 1.10 24.34 -4.55
C ALA A 16 0.51 23.27 -3.63
N ILE A 17 -0.57 23.55 -2.91
CA ILE A 17 -1.25 22.59 -2.00
C ILE A 17 -1.87 21.44 -2.80
N VAL A 18 -2.52 21.75 -3.92
CA VAL A 18 -3.09 20.73 -4.82
C VAL A 18 -1.98 19.89 -5.46
N TRP A 19 -0.88 20.52 -5.91
CA TRP A 19 0.25 19.81 -6.51
C TRP A 19 1.04 18.95 -5.51
N TYR A 20 1.24 19.43 -4.27
CA TYR A 20 1.83 18.63 -3.19
C TYR A 20 0.91 17.48 -2.77
N GLY A 21 -0.39 17.75 -2.64
CA GLY A 21 -1.40 16.74 -2.28
C GLY A 21 -1.61 15.67 -3.36
N LEU A 22 -1.55 16.03 -4.65
CA LEU A 22 -1.55 15.05 -5.74
C LEU A 22 -0.22 14.28 -5.79
N ARG A 23 0.92 14.97 -5.63
CA ARG A 23 2.26 14.35 -5.71
C ARG A 23 2.49 13.28 -4.64
N MET A 24 2.00 13.48 -3.41
CA MET A 24 2.13 12.47 -2.35
C MET A 24 1.35 11.18 -2.63
N ARG A 25 0.27 11.25 -3.43
CA ARG A 25 -0.57 10.10 -3.73
C ARG A 25 0.10 9.14 -4.72
N ASP A 26 0.87 9.66 -5.67
CA ASP A 26 1.59 8.87 -6.69
C ASP A 26 2.77 8.07 -6.10
N GLU A 27 3.41 8.56 -5.04
CA GLU A 27 4.52 7.85 -4.38
C GLU A 27 4.06 6.57 -3.67
N ASP A 28 2.87 6.60 -3.05
CA ASP A 28 2.23 5.43 -2.42
C ASP A 28 1.86 4.35 -3.46
N GLU A 29 1.52 4.75 -4.69
CA GLU A 29 1.12 3.85 -5.79
C GLU A 29 2.32 3.20 -6.51
N THR A 30 3.49 3.83 -6.45
CA THR A 30 4.71 3.36 -7.16
C THR A 30 5.68 2.60 -6.27
N THR A 31 5.46 2.62 -4.95
CA THR A 31 6.29 1.89 -3.97
C THR A 31 5.84 0.43 -3.88
N GLN A 32 6.77 -0.49 -4.11
CA GLN A 32 6.55 -1.94 -3.98
C GLN A 32 7.41 -2.46 -2.83
N ASP A 33 6.76 -2.91 -1.76
CA ASP A 33 7.39 -3.49 -0.59
C ASP A 33 7.35 -5.03 -0.67
N PRO A 34 8.33 -5.73 -0.06
CA PRO A 34 8.29 -7.18 0.05
C PRO A 34 7.26 -7.60 1.12
N LEU A 35 6.00 -7.83 0.71
CA LEU A 35 4.91 -8.18 1.62
C LEU A 35 5.12 -9.54 2.28
N THR A 36 5.96 -10.41 1.71
CA THR A 36 6.40 -11.66 2.32
C THR A 36 7.16 -11.49 3.64
N ASP A 37 7.65 -10.27 3.95
CA ASP A 37 8.26 -9.98 5.24
C ASP A 37 7.26 -9.97 6.40
N ILE A 38 5.96 -9.99 6.10
CA ILE A 38 4.89 -10.12 7.09
C ILE A 38 4.64 -11.61 7.34
N ASN A 39 4.72 -12.00 8.61
CA ASN A 39 4.52 -13.40 8.98
C ASN A 39 3.13 -13.89 8.58
N GLY A 40 3.09 -15.00 7.84
CA GLY A 40 1.87 -15.61 7.32
C GLY A 40 1.50 -15.15 5.91
N ILE A 41 2.16 -14.15 5.34
CA ILE A 41 2.06 -13.80 3.92
C ILE A 41 3.18 -14.52 3.16
N GLY A 42 2.80 -15.54 2.38
CA GLY A 42 3.70 -16.20 1.43
C GLY A 42 3.54 -15.64 0.01
N PRO A 43 4.32 -16.14 -0.97
CA PRO A 43 4.30 -15.65 -2.36
C PRO A 43 2.90 -15.63 -2.99
N VAL A 44 2.09 -16.66 -2.72
CA VAL A 44 0.71 -16.75 -3.22
C VAL A 44 -0.18 -15.61 -2.70
N PHE A 45 -0.03 -15.25 -1.43
CA PHE A 45 -0.79 -14.15 -0.84
C PHE A 45 -0.26 -12.79 -1.31
N GLU A 46 1.05 -12.64 -1.46
CA GLU A 46 1.64 -11.44 -2.04
C GLU A 46 1.17 -11.21 -3.47
N GLU A 47 1.15 -12.23 -4.33
CA GLU A 47 0.60 -12.14 -5.68
C GLU A 47 -0.88 -11.71 -5.68
N ALA A 48 -1.70 -12.31 -4.80
CA ALA A 48 -3.10 -11.96 -4.67
C ALA A 48 -3.31 -10.52 -4.17
N LEU A 49 -2.49 -10.06 -3.22
CA LEU A 49 -2.50 -8.68 -2.72
C LEU A 49 -2.11 -7.70 -3.84
N ASN A 50 -1.05 -8.01 -4.58
CA ASN A 50 -0.58 -7.20 -5.70
C ASN A 50 -1.63 -7.11 -6.82
N ALA A 51 -2.36 -8.19 -7.08
CA ALA A 51 -3.44 -8.25 -8.06
C ALA A 51 -4.63 -7.35 -7.68
N ILE A 52 -4.94 -7.20 -6.39
CA ILE A 52 -5.97 -6.27 -5.91
C ILE A 52 -5.44 -4.84 -5.63
N GLY A 53 -4.19 -4.55 -6.03
CA GLY A 53 -3.58 -3.23 -5.92
C GLY A 53 -2.95 -2.90 -4.57
N ILE A 54 -2.71 -3.89 -3.70
CA ILE A 54 -1.99 -3.71 -2.44
C ILE A 54 -0.55 -4.18 -2.66
N ARG A 55 0.38 -3.24 -2.73
CA ARG A 55 1.81 -3.47 -3.04
C ARG A 55 2.76 -2.95 -1.98
N SER A 56 2.27 -2.18 -1.01
CA SER A 56 3.08 -1.58 0.05
C SER A 56 2.56 -1.95 1.44
N PHE A 57 3.46 -1.94 2.43
CA PHE A 57 3.14 -2.09 3.85
C PHE A 57 2.14 -1.01 4.29
N ARG A 58 2.26 0.21 3.76
CA ARG A 58 1.34 1.31 4.08
C ARG A 58 -0.08 1.02 3.59
N GLN A 59 -0.22 0.56 2.34
CA GLN A 59 -1.52 0.21 1.77
C GLN A 59 -2.18 -0.95 2.52
N LEU A 60 -1.40 -1.98 2.86
CA LEU A 60 -1.87 -3.13 3.63
C LEU A 60 -2.27 -2.72 5.06
N GLY A 61 -1.47 -1.88 5.72
CA GLY A 61 -1.75 -1.37 7.06
C GLY A 61 -3.00 -0.50 7.17
N ARG A 62 -3.51 0.04 6.06
CA ARG A 62 -4.77 0.80 6.01
C ARG A 62 -6.02 -0.08 5.88
N GLN A 63 -5.87 -1.38 5.68
CA GLN A 63 -7.00 -2.31 5.53
C GLN A 63 -7.61 -2.72 6.87
N SER A 64 -8.79 -3.35 6.82
CA SER A 64 -9.35 -4.16 7.89
C SER A 64 -9.31 -5.66 7.52
N PRO A 65 -9.26 -6.59 8.50
CA PRO A 65 -9.25 -8.02 8.21
C PRO A 65 -10.45 -8.47 7.36
N GLU A 66 -11.63 -7.92 7.64
CA GLU A 66 -12.88 -8.25 6.97
C GLU A 66 -12.87 -7.81 5.50
N SER A 67 -12.49 -6.55 5.25
CA SER A 67 -12.43 -6.01 3.89
C SER A 67 -11.34 -6.71 3.08
N LEU A 68 -10.20 -7.01 3.70
CA LEU A 68 -9.10 -7.69 3.04
C LEU A 68 -9.47 -9.12 2.66
N ALA A 69 -10.10 -9.88 3.57
CA ALA A 69 -10.59 -11.23 3.27
C ALA A 69 -11.62 -11.22 2.13
N GLN A 70 -12.56 -10.26 2.14
CA GLN A 70 -13.56 -10.12 1.08
C GLN A 70 -12.92 -9.85 -0.29
N ARG A 71 -11.96 -8.92 -0.36
CA ARG A 71 -11.27 -8.56 -1.60
C ARG A 71 -10.40 -9.69 -2.13
N LEU A 72 -9.77 -10.45 -1.23
CA LEU A 72 -8.93 -11.59 -1.59
C LEU A 72 -9.75 -12.83 -1.99
N GLY A 73 -11.00 -12.95 -1.54
CA GLY A 73 -11.85 -14.11 -1.77
C GLY A 73 -12.09 -14.48 -3.23
N ALA A 74 -11.90 -13.54 -4.17
CA ALA A 74 -11.97 -13.83 -5.60
C ALA A 74 -10.73 -14.58 -6.15
N SER A 75 -9.60 -14.51 -5.45
CA SER A 75 -8.30 -15.08 -5.88
C SER A 75 -7.81 -16.18 -4.95
N VAL A 76 -8.02 -16.04 -3.64
CA VAL A 76 -7.51 -16.96 -2.61
C VAL A 76 -8.52 -17.11 -1.48
N ASN A 77 -8.68 -18.33 -0.96
CA ASN A 77 -9.55 -18.59 0.18
C ASN A 77 -8.83 -18.25 1.49
N ILE A 78 -9.22 -17.13 2.11
CA ILE A 78 -8.64 -16.66 3.38
C ILE A 78 -9.74 -16.03 4.25
N SER A 79 -9.73 -16.34 5.55
CA SER A 79 -10.69 -15.78 6.51
C SER A 79 -10.14 -14.52 7.19
N ALA A 80 -11.03 -13.63 7.60
CA ALA A 80 -10.68 -12.47 8.43
C ALA A 80 -10.00 -12.89 9.74
N ASP A 81 -10.42 -14.00 10.35
CA ASP A 81 -9.77 -14.57 11.54
C ASP A 81 -8.33 -14.96 11.27
N ARG A 82 -8.03 -15.57 10.11
CA ARG A 82 -6.65 -15.93 9.78
C ARG A 82 -5.77 -14.70 9.60
N ILE A 83 -6.29 -13.64 8.97
CA ILE A 83 -5.59 -12.36 8.79
C ILE A 83 -5.33 -11.71 10.16
N ARG A 84 -6.31 -11.75 11.07
CA ARG A 84 -6.21 -11.22 12.44
C ARG A 84 -5.22 -12.01 13.28
N SER A 85 -5.31 -13.34 13.30
CA SER A 85 -4.36 -14.20 14.03
C SER A 85 -2.94 -14.10 13.46
N GLY A 86 -2.82 -13.85 12.16
CA GLY A 86 -1.54 -13.55 11.51
C GLY A 86 -1.04 -12.13 11.74
N GLN A 87 -1.84 -11.24 12.33
CA GLN A 87 -1.48 -9.84 12.60
C GLN A 87 -0.95 -9.09 11.36
N TRP A 88 -1.51 -9.37 10.18
CA TRP A 88 -0.95 -8.86 8.92
C TRP A 88 -0.98 -7.33 8.88
N ILE A 89 -2.05 -6.72 9.38
CA ILE A 89 -2.27 -5.28 9.34
C ILE A 89 -1.35 -4.57 10.34
N GLU A 90 -1.19 -5.12 11.53
CA GLU A 90 -0.34 -4.59 12.60
C GLU A 90 1.14 -4.66 12.21
N GLN A 91 1.57 -5.79 11.64
CA GLN A 91 2.93 -5.96 11.12
C GLN A 91 3.20 -5.00 9.95
N ALA A 92 2.24 -4.83 9.03
CA ALA A 92 2.36 -3.87 7.95
C ALA A 92 2.50 -2.43 8.47
N ARG A 93 1.70 -2.04 9.48
CA ARG A 93 1.82 -0.71 10.11
C ARG A 93 3.17 -0.48 10.76
N ALA A 94 3.72 -1.50 11.44
CA ALA A 94 5.04 -1.42 12.06
C ALA A 94 6.16 -1.19 11.03
N ARG A 95 5.99 -1.73 9.81
CA ARG A 95 6.96 -1.62 8.71
C ARG A 95 6.78 -0.36 7.86
N ALA A 96 5.57 0.18 7.77
CA ALA A 96 5.27 1.39 6.97
C ALA A 96 5.88 2.69 7.53
N GLY A 97 6.42 2.66 8.77
CA GLY A 97 7.09 3.78 9.43
C GLY A 97 8.55 3.51 9.79
N ALA A 98 9.11 2.39 9.32
CA ALA A 98 10.52 2.03 9.48
C ALA A 98 11.36 2.58 8.31
#